data_AF-A0A3C8CBQ7-F1
#
_entry.id   AF-A0A3C8CBQ7-F1
#
_cell.length_a   1.000
_cell.length_b   1.000
_cell.length_c   1.000
_cell.angle_alpha   90.00
_cell.angle_beta   90.00
_cell.angle_gamma   90.00
#
_symmetry.space_group_name_H-M   'P 1'
#
loop_
_entity.id
_entity.type
_entity.pdbx_description
1 polymer ?
#
loop_
_entity_poly.entity_id
_entity_poly.type
_entity_poly.pdbx_seq_one_letter_code
_entity_poly.pdbx_strand_id
1 'polypeptide(L)'
;MPEFNSSSQISQDNFSVRERGVSSAREYSRIVETFNRVLEYKEKFRMSIEGQLASIGKQVKENIENLETLMRNVDIYVQNIDKISNNLAQLQTEENSIKIRYEELLSGSTELDSISDDKSSDDLDFAGSREYLIQRRRNYLENLDKSFKRLDGELFSIEKLRSELTRARGEILVKKDDAQKKISILEENGIRLLEDVKRVEIELESSINEEGLLINEFKRLVKGAERTLELSDEIDHILFTYLTAAESKDIASKNQVPAVDH
;
A
#
# COMPACT_ATOMS: atom_id res chain seq x y z
N MET A 1 -0.82 24.31 88.55
CA MET A 1 0.39 24.11 87.72
C MET A 1 0.09 23.26 86.48
N PRO A 2 -0.51 23.81 85.40
CA PRO A 2 -0.62 23.11 84.10
C PRO A 2 0.21 23.74 82.97
N GLU A 3 0.73 24.96 83.14
CA GLU A 3 1.32 25.79 82.07
C GLU A 3 2.67 25.28 81.53
N PHE A 4 3.42 24.49 82.30
CA PHE A 4 4.70 23.92 81.83
C PHE A 4 4.50 22.75 80.84
N ASN A 5 3.39 22.01 80.92
CA ASN A 5 3.11 20.90 80.01
C ASN A 5 2.62 21.37 78.64
N SER A 6 1.91 22.51 78.55
CA SER A 6 1.42 23.04 77.27
C SER A 6 2.54 23.57 76.37
N SER A 7 3.58 24.19 76.95
CA SER A 7 4.73 24.72 76.18
C SER A 7 5.60 23.60 75.56
N SER A 8 5.79 22.51 76.31
CA SER A 8 6.48 21.31 75.82
C SER A 8 5.70 20.65 74.67
N GLN A 9 4.37 20.56 74.80
CA GLN A 9 3.51 19.96 73.78
C GLN A 9 3.52 20.78 72.48
N ILE A 10 3.39 22.11 72.55
CA ILE A 10 3.45 23.00 71.38
C ILE A 10 4.80 22.86 70.65
N SER A 11 5.91 22.75 71.40
CA SER A 11 7.24 22.60 70.80
C SER A 11 7.38 21.26 70.05
N GLN A 12 6.84 20.19 70.62
CA GLN A 12 6.85 18.86 70.01
C GLN A 12 5.92 18.77 68.79
N ASP A 13 4.72 19.34 68.89
CA ASP A 13 3.76 19.41 67.79
C ASP A 13 4.31 20.26 66.63
N ASN A 14 4.96 21.40 66.92
CA ASN A 14 5.63 22.25 65.93
C ASN A 14 6.69 21.47 65.15
N PHE A 15 7.59 20.78 65.84
CA PHE A 15 8.61 19.96 65.19
C PHE A 15 7.98 18.86 64.32
N SER A 16 7.04 18.10 64.88
CA SER A 16 6.39 16.98 64.19
C SER A 16 5.63 17.41 62.93
N VAL A 17 4.85 18.50 63.01
CA VAL A 17 4.07 19.01 61.87
C VAL A 17 4.99 19.57 60.79
N ARG A 18 6.08 20.28 61.15
CA ARG A 18 7.05 20.78 60.18
C ARG A 18 7.76 19.66 59.45
N GLU A 19 8.25 18.64 60.17
CA GLU A 19 8.92 17.49 59.56
C GLU A 19 7.97 16.73 58.61
N ARG A 20 6.74 16.46 59.07
CA ARG A 20 5.71 15.82 58.24
C ARG A 20 5.34 16.62 57.01
N GLY A 21 5.21 17.95 57.13
CA GLY A 21 4.90 18.85 56.02
C GLY A 21 6.01 18.84 54.96
N VAL A 22 7.28 18.92 55.38
CA VAL A 22 8.43 18.82 54.48
C VAL A 22 8.48 17.44 53.79
N SER A 23 8.25 16.37 54.54
CA SER A 23 8.23 15.00 54.00
C SER A 23 7.11 14.83 52.96
N SER A 24 5.91 15.34 53.27
CA SER A 24 4.75 15.26 52.37
C SER A 24 4.94 16.08 51.10
N ALA A 25 5.53 17.28 51.19
CA ALA A 25 5.87 18.09 50.03
C ALA A 25 6.87 17.38 49.10
N ARG A 26 7.91 16.75 49.66
CA ARG A 26 8.88 15.97 48.88
C ARG A 26 8.24 14.77 48.19
N GLU A 27 7.37 14.04 48.90
CA GLU A 27 6.68 12.89 48.32
C GLU A 27 5.73 13.31 47.19
N TYR A 28 4.99 14.42 47.37
CA TYR A 28 4.15 14.98 46.32
C TYR A 28 4.96 15.38 45.09
N SER A 29 6.06 16.12 45.26
CA SER A 29 6.97 16.48 44.15
C SER A 29 7.47 15.24 43.42
N ARG A 30 7.91 14.21 44.15
CA ARG A 30 8.36 12.95 43.55
C ARG A 30 7.27 12.25 42.73
N ILE A 31 6.04 12.22 43.24
CA ILE A 31 4.90 11.64 42.52
C ILE A 31 4.61 12.44 41.24
N VAL A 32 4.55 13.77 41.32
CA VAL A 32 4.35 14.67 40.18
C VAL A 32 5.42 14.46 39.10
N GLU A 33 6.70 14.44 39.49
CA GLU A 33 7.81 14.19 38.57
C GLU A 33 7.70 12.81 37.90
N THR A 34 7.28 11.79 38.65
CA THR A 34 7.09 10.44 38.14
C THR A 34 5.97 10.39 37.11
N PHE A 35 4.80 10.97 37.41
CA PHE A 35 3.69 11.06 36.47
C PHE A 35 4.08 11.79 35.19
N ASN A 36 4.73 12.96 35.30
CA ASN A 36 5.17 13.72 34.14
C ASN A 36 6.11 12.89 33.25
N ARG A 37 7.11 12.24 33.84
CA ARG A 37 8.06 11.41 33.08
C ARG A 37 7.39 10.23 32.38
N VAL A 38 6.46 9.55 33.06
CA VAL A 38 5.74 8.41 32.48
C VAL A 38 4.79 8.87 31.38
N LEU A 39 4.06 9.97 31.57
CA LEU A 39 3.16 10.53 30.56
C LEU A 39 3.92 10.98 29.31
N GLU A 40 5.05 11.67 29.47
CA GLU A 40 5.91 12.03 28.33
C GLU A 40 6.44 10.81 27.57
N TYR A 41 6.80 9.75 28.29
CA TYR A 41 7.22 8.50 27.67
C TYR A 41 6.08 7.84 26.90
N LYS A 42 4.88 7.77 27.50
CA LYS A 42 3.68 7.19 26.87
C LYS A 42 3.27 7.96 25.63
N GLU A 43 3.32 9.29 25.65
CA GLU A 43 3.06 10.13 24.48
C GLU A 43 4.02 9.79 23.32
N LYS A 44 5.33 9.75 23.60
CA LYS A 44 6.34 9.39 22.59
C LYS A 44 6.13 7.98 22.03
N PHE A 45 5.76 7.04 22.90
CA PHE A 45 5.46 5.67 22.52
C PHE A 45 4.21 5.59 21.63
N ARG A 46 3.12 6.29 21.99
CA ARG A 46 1.89 6.40 21.18
C ARG A 46 2.20 6.96 19.79
N MET A 47 2.93 8.07 19.72
CA MET A 47 3.37 8.68 18.45
C MET A 47 4.20 7.70 17.59
N SER A 48 5.06 6.88 18.22
CA SER A 48 5.84 5.86 17.52
C SER A 48 4.94 4.77 16.92
N ILE A 49 3.94 4.29 17.67
CA ILE A 49 2.97 3.29 17.20
C ILE A 49 2.11 3.85 16.07
N GLU A 50 1.60 5.07 16.20
CA GLU A 50 0.84 5.76 15.16
C GLU A 50 1.66 5.92 13.88
N GLY A 51 2.95 6.25 14.00
CA GLY A 51 3.89 6.29 12.88
C GLY A 51 4.09 4.92 12.22
N GLN A 52 4.15 3.84 12.99
CA GLN A 52 4.19 2.48 12.46
C GLN A 52 2.91 2.11 11.69
N LEU A 53 1.73 2.43 12.24
CA LEU A 53 0.46 2.22 11.54
C LEU A 53 0.39 2.99 10.23
N ALA A 54 0.84 4.25 10.20
CA ALA A 54 0.90 5.04 8.97
C ALA A 54 1.82 4.40 7.92
N SER A 55 2.98 3.88 8.35
CA SER A 55 3.91 3.15 7.47
C SER A 55 3.30 1.87 6.90
N ILE A 56 2.67 1.06 7.75
CA ILE A 56 1.97 -0.17 7.31
C ILE A 56 0.82 0.18 6.37
N GLY A 57 0.05 1.23 6.68
CA GLY A 57 -1.04 1.71 5.81
C GLY A 57 -0.55 2.09 4.41
N LYS A 58 0.64 2.69 4.30
CA LYS A 58 1.27 2.95 2.99
C LYS A 58 1.62 1.65 2.26
N GLN A 59 2.20 0.68 2.95
CA GLN A 59 2.52 -0.63 2.36
C GLN A 59 1.27 -1.39 1.90
N VAL A 60 0.19 -1.36 2.69
CA VAL A 60 -1.10 -1.96 2.32
C VAL A 60 -1.64 -1.31 1.04
N LYS A 61 -1.60 0.02 0.95
CA LYS A 61 -2.04 0.75 -0.23
C LYS A 61 -1.23 0.36 -1.47
N GLU A 62 0.10 0.37 -1.37
CA GLU A 62 0.99 -0.04 -2.47
C GLU A 62 0.74 -1.50 -2.88
N ASN A 63 0.49 -2.39 -1.93
CA ASN A 63 0.17 -3.80 -2.20
C ASN A 63 -1.14 -3.95 -2.99
N ILE A 64 -2.19 -3.19 -2.61
CA ILE A 64 -3.49 -3.18 -3.31
C ILE A 64 -3.33 -2.66 -4.75
N GLU A 65 -2.66 -1.52 -4.94
CA GLU A 65 -2.45 -0.92 -6.26
C GLU A 65 -1.69 -1.87 -7.22
N ASN A 66 -0.68 -2.57 -6.68
CA ASN A 66 0.07 -3.59 -7.44
C ASN A 66 -0.81 -4.79 -7.81
N LEU A 67 -1.66 -5.24 -6.89
CA LEU A 67 -2.56 -6.37 -7.11
C LEU A 67 -3.62 -6.04 -8.17
N GLU A 68 -4.24 -4.86 -8.09
CA GLU A 68 -5.18 -4.37 -9.11
C GLU A 68 -4.55 -4.31 -10.50
N THR A 69 -3.32 -3.80 -10.59
CA THR A 69 -2.57 -3.73 -11.85
C THR A 69 -2.31 -5.12 -12.42
N LEU A 70 -1.90 -6.07 -11.59
CA LEU A 70 -1.66 -7.45 -12.04
C LEU A 70 -2.93 -8.17 -12.46
N MET A 71 -4.03 -8.01 -11.72
CA MET A 71 -5.33 -8.58 -12.11
C MET A 71 -5.75 -8.08 -13.49
N ARG A 72 -5.64 -6.77 -13.73
CA ARG A 72 -5.94 -6.18 -15.04
C ARG A 72 -5.04 -6.74 -16.15
N ASN A 73 -3.76 -6.94 -15.87
CA ASN A 73 -2.84 -7.54 -16.84
C ASN A 73 -3.21 -8.99 -17.15
N VAL A 74 -3.62 -9.78 -16.15
CA VAL A 74 -4.09 -11.15 -16.34
C VAL A 74 -5.34 -11.19 -17.22
N ASP A 75 -6.30 -10.29 -17.00
CA ASP A 75 -7.49 -10.17 -17.84
C ASP A 75 -7.13 -9.87 -19.29
N ILE A 76 -6.19 -8.94 -19.52
CA ILE A 76 -5.67 -8.62 -20.86
C ILE A 76 -5.01 -9.86 -21.49
N TYR A 77 -4.22 -10.62 -20.72
CA TYR A 77 -3.61 -11.85 -21.24
C TYR A 77 -4.65 -12.89 -21.63
N VAL A 78 -5.70 -13.08 -20.84
CA VAL A 78 -6.82 -13.98 -21.17
C VAL A 78 -7.49 -13.55 -22.47
N GLN A 79 -7.86 -12.27 -22.59
CA GLN A 79 -8.47 -11.74 -23.81
C GLN A 79 -7.57 -11.90 -25.04
N ASN A 80 -6.26 -11.72 -24.89
CA ASN A 80 -5.31 -11.89 -25.99
C ASN A 80 -5.16 -13.36 -26.39
N ILE A 81 -5.17 -14.29 -25.42
CA ILE A 81 -5.17 -15.73 -25.70
C ILE A 81 -6.43 -16.12 -26.49
N ASP A 82 -7.60 -15.60 -26.12
CA ASP A 82 -8.85 -15.88 -26.82
C ASP A 82 -8.83 -15.33 -28.25
N LYS A 83 -8.36 -14.10 -28.44
CA LYS A 83 -8.17 -13.50 -29.78
C LYS A 83 -7.24 -14.33 -30.65
N ILE A 84 -6.10 -14.78 -30.12
CA ILE A 84 -5.18 -15.62 -30.87
C ILE A 84 -5.83 -16.97 -31.21
N SER A 85 -6.59 -17.55 -30.28
CA SER A 85 -7.29 -18.82 -30.52
C SER A 85 -8.32 -18.71 -31.64
N ASN A 86 -9.07 -17.60 -31.69
CA ASN A 86 -10.00 -17.31 -32.77
C ASN A 86 -9.28 -17.12 -34.11
N ASN A 87 -8.18 -16.37 -34.14
CA ASN A 87 -7.38 -16.17 -35.36
C ASN A 87 -6.80 -17.49 -35.88
N LEU A 88 -6.34 -18.38 -34.99
CA LEU A 88 -5.84 -19.70 -35.37
C LEU A 88 -6.95 -20.57 -36.00
N ALA A 89 -8.18 -20.50 -35.48
CA ALA A 89 -9.32 -21.21 -36.05
C ALA A 89 -9.73 -20.67 -37.43
N GLN A 90 -9.64 -19.35 -37.63
CA GLN A 90 -9.85 -18.72 -38.94
C GLN A 90 -8.80 -19.16 -39.95
N LEU A 91 -7.51 -19.11 -39.59
CA LEU A 91 -6.43 -19.60 -40.44
C LEU A 91 -6.61 -21.07 -40.82
N GLN A 92 -7.06 -21.92 -39.90
CA GLN A 92 -7.35 -23.32 -40.19
C GLN A 92 -8.50 -23.48 -41.21
N THR A 93 -9.51 -22.62 -41.14
CA THR A 93 -10.63 -22.61 -42.09
C THR A 93 -10.17 -22.15 -43.48
N GLU A 94 -9.35 -21.10 -43.55
CA GLU A 94 -8.73 -20.61 -44.79
C GLU A 94 -7.81 -21.66 -45.40
N GLU A 95 -6.94 -22.29 -44.60
CA GLU A 95 -6.04 -23.37 -45.02
C GLU A 95 -6.82 -24.51 -45.67
N ASN A 96 -7.93 -24.93 -45.03
CA ASN A 96 -8.78 -25.99 -45.57
C ASN A 96 -9.46 -25.56 -46.88
N SER A 97 -9.92 -24.32 -47.00
CA SER A 97 -10.51 -23.81 -48.24
C SER A 97 -9.49 -23.78 -49.38
N ILE A 98 -8.24 -23.42 -49.10
CA ILE A 98 -7.17 -23.39 -50.11
C ILE A 98 -6.81 -24.82 -50.53
N LYS A 99 -6.72 -25.75 -49.58
CA LYS A 99 -6.52 -27.19 -49.88
C LYS A 99 -7.63 -27.72 -50.77
N ILE A 100 -8.90 -27.49 -50.44
CA ILE A 100 -10.02 -27.91 -51.30
C ILE A 100 -9.85 -27.41 -52.74
N ARG A 101 -9.53 -26.12 -52.93
CA ARG A 101 -9.27 -25.55 -54.27
C ARG A 101 -8.05 -26.18 -54.96
N TYR A 102 -7.02 -26.51 -54.19
CA TYR A 102 -5.83 -27.18 -54.67
C TYR A 102 -6.18 -28.57 -55.23
N GLU A 103 -6.94 -29.37 -54.48
CA GLU A 103 -7.46 -30.68 -54.89
C GLU A 103 -8.44 -30.58 -56.09
N GLU A 104 -9.28 -29.55 -56.15
CA GLU A 104 -10.18 -29.30 -57.28
C GLU A 104 -9.39 -29.03 -58.58
N LEU A 105 -8.34 -28.22 -58.52
CA LEU A 105 -7.43 -27.99 -59.66
C LEU A 105 -6.69 -29.27 -60.06
N LEU A 106 -6.23 -30.06 -59.08
CA LEU A 106 -5.50 -31.30 -59.32
C LEU A 106 -6.37 -32.38 -59.97
N SER A 107 -7.64 -32.44 -59.58
CA SER A 107 -8.64 -33.37 -60.14
C SER A 107 -9.22 -32.91 -61.48
N GLY A 108 -8.94 -31.68 -61.91
CA GLY A 108 -9.50 -31.09 -63.13
C GLY A 108 -11.00 -30.75 -63.01
N SER A 109 -11.52 -30.66 -61.79
CA SER A 109 -12.94 -30.37 -61.51
C SER A 109 -13.25 -28.87 -61.55
N THR A 110 -12.22 -28.02 -61.62
CA THR A 110 -12.38 -26.58 -61.79
C THR A 110 -12.82 -26.23 -63.20
N GLU A 111 -13.96 -25.55 -63.32
CA GLU A 111 -14.22 -24.66 -64.46
C GLU A 111 -13.16 -23.56 -64.42
N LEU A 112 -12.04 -23.75 -65.13
CA LEU A 112 -11.16 -22.62 -65.42
C LEU A 112 -12.03 -21.60 -66.15
N ASP A 113 -12.13 -20.41 -65.57
CA ASP A 113 -12.81 -19.27 -66.16
C ASP A 113 -12.32 -19.17 -67.60
N SER A 114 -13.21 -19.58 -68.50
CA SER A 114 -12.92 -19.63 -69.92
C SER A 114 -12.76 -18.19 -70.27
N ILE A 115 -11.53 -17.75 -70.56
CA ILE A 115 -11.25 -16.42 -71.11
C ILE A 115 -12.28 -16.23 -72.22
N SER A 116 -13.30 -15.44 -71.91
CA SER A 116 -14.38 -15.14 -72.81
C SER A 116 -13.75 -14.27 -73.87
N ASP A 117 -13.81 -14.78 -75.10
CA ASP A 117 -13.43 -14.09 -76.31
C ASP A 117 -13.93 -12.64 -76.28
N ASP A 118 -13.01 -11.69 -76.17
CA ASP A 118 -13.29 -10.34 -76.65
C ASP A 118 -13.21 -10.41 -78.18
N LYS A 119 -14.39 -10.54 -78.77
CA LYS A 119 -14.61 -10.69 -80.20
C LYS A 119 -14.13 -9.42 -80.92
N SER A 120 -13.01 -9.52 -81.62
CA SER A 120 -12.87 -8.84 -82.92
C SER A 120 -13.11 -9.90 -84.01
N SER A 121 -14.21 -9.71 -84.72
CA SER A 121 -14.63 -10.53 -85.84
C SER A 121 -13.68 -10.34 -87.02
N ASP A 122 -12.86 -11.35 -87.35
CA ASP A 122 -12.50 -11.63 -88.75
C ASP A 122 -11.72 -12.94 -89.02
N ASP A 123 -11.54 -13.86 -88.06
CA ASP A 123 -10.65 -15.02 -88.28
C ASP A 123 -11.25 -16.37 -87.82
N LEU A 124 -12.40 -16.74 -88.40
CA LEU A 124 -13.10 -18.00 -88.10
C LEU A 124 -12.42 -19.24 -88.72
N ASP A 125 -11.47 -19.08 -89.64
CA ASP A 125 -10.69 -20.20 -90.20
C ASP A 125 -9.45 -20.58 -89.34
N PHE A 126 -9.07 -19.75 -88.36
CA PHE A 126 -7.90 -20.01 -87.51
C PHE A 126 -8.21 -20.69 -86.16
N ALA A 127 -9.46 -20.62 -85.69
CA ALA A 127 -9.87 -21.16 -84.37
C ALA A 127 -9.81 -22.69 -84.27
N GLY A 128 -9.80 -23.41 -85.39
CA GLY A 128 -9.60 -24.86 -85.47
C GLY A 128 -8.18 -25.28 -85.87
N SER A 129 -7.29 -24.33 -86.14
CA SER A 129 -5.93 -24.61 -86.59
C SER A 129 -5.11 -25.30 -85.51
N ARG A 130 -4.27 -26.26 -85.93
CA ARG A 130 -3.35 -26.97 -85.03
C ARG A 130 -2.48 -26.00 -84.22
N GLU A 131 -2.06 -24.88 -84.82
CA GLU A 131 -1.23 -23.89 -84.13
C GLU A 131 -2.02 -23.14 -83.05
N TYR A 132 -3.28 -22.78 -83.31
CA TYR A 132 -4.16 -22.17 -82.34
C TYR A 132 -4.43 -23.11 -81.15
N LEU A 133 -4.68 -24.41 -81.41
CA LEU A 133 -4.84 -25.42 -80.36
C LEU A 133 -3.56 -25.59 -79.52
N ILE A 134 -2.38 -25.55 -80.14
CA ILE A 134 -1.08 -25.59 -79.44
C ILE A 134 -0.93 -24.35 -78.55
N GLN A 135 -1.27 -23.16 -79.05
CA GLN A 135 -1.17 -21.93 -78.27
C GLN A 135 -2.16 -21.90 -77.10
N ARG A 136 -3.42 -22.31 -77.31
CA ARG A 136 -4.42 -22.42 -76.24
C ARG A 136 -3.99 -23.41 -75.17
N ARG A 137 -3.42 -24.56 -75.55
CA ARG A 137 -2.84 -25.52 -74.61
C ARG A 137 -1.69 -24.92 -73.81
N ARG A 138 -0.78 -24.18 -74.45
CA ARG A 138 0.33 -23.50 -73.75
C ARG A 138 -0.19 -22.50 -72.71
N ASN A 139 -1.13 -21.64 -73.11
CA ASN A 139 -1.73 -20.65 -72.21
C ASN A 139 -2.45 -21.30 -71.02
N TYR A 140 -3.18 -22.39 -71.27
CA TYR A 140 -3.84 -23.16 -70.21
C TYR A 140 -2.83 -23.71 -69.20
N LEU A 141 -1.75 -24.36 -69.67
CA LEU A 141 -0.72 -24.93 -68.80
C LEU A 141 0.01 -23.84 -68.00
N GLU A 142 0.28 -22.68 -68.61
CA GLU A 142 0.90 -21.56 -67.91
C GLU A 142 -0.02 -20.97 -66.83
N ASN A 143 -1.31 -20.81 -67.12
CA ASN A 143 -2.29 -20.34 -66.14
C ASN A 143 -2.50 -21.33 -65.00
N LEU A 144 -2.43 -22.63 -65.29
CA LEU A 144 -2.49 -23.69 -64.28
C LEU A 144 -1.28 -23.63 -63.34
N ASP A 145 -0.06 -23.52 -63.89
CA ASP A 145 1.17 -23.36 -63.11
C ASP A 145 1.14 -22.09 -62.23
N LYS A 146 0.66 -20.96 -62.77
CA LYS A 146 0.45 -19.73 -61.99
C LYS A 146 -0.53 -19.93 -60.85
N SER A 147 -1.61 -20.68 -61.07
CA SER A 147 -2.63 -20.95 -60.06
C SER A 147 -2.08 -21.80 -58.91
N PHE A 148 -1.34 -22.87 -59.21
CA PHE A 148 -0.68 -23.67 -58.18
C PHE A 148 0.34 -22.86 -57.39
N LYS A 149 1.22 -22.11 -58.06
CA LYS A 149 2.19 -21.25 -57.39
C LYS A 149 1.55 -20.23 -56.45
N ARG A 150 0.37 -19.69 -56.82
CA ARG A 150 -0.39 -18.80 -55.95
C ARG A 150 -0.88 -19.53 -54.70
N LEU A 151 -1.51 -20.71 -54.85
CA LEU A 151 -2.00 -21.49 -53.72
C LEU A 151 -0.87 -21.96 -52.80
N ASP A 152 0.27 -22.37 -53.36
CA ASP A 152 1.48 -22.71 -52.59
C ASP A 152 1.95 -21.51 -51.74
N GLY A 153 1.98 -20.31 -52.34
CA GLY A 153 2.34 -19.07 -51.65
C GLY A 153 1.35 -18.71 -50.53
N GLU A 154 0.06 -18.90 -50.74
CA GLU A 154 -0.98 -18.69 -49.73
C GLU A 154 -0.83 -19.69 -48.57
N LEU A 155 -0.65 -20.99 -48.86
CA LEU A 155 -0.43 -22.03 -47.84
C LEU A 155 0.83 -21.76 -47.01
N PHE A 156 1.93 -21.38 -47.66
CA PHE A 156 3.17 -21.03 -46.97
C PHE A 156 2.99 -19.80 -46.05
N SER A 157 2.23 -18.80 -46.51
CA SER A 157 1.92 -17.61 -45.71
C SER A 157 1.08 -17.96 -44.48
N ILE A 158 0.08 -18.83 -44.63
CA ILE A 158 -0.74 -19.34 -43.52
C ILE A 158 0.13 -20.11 -42.52
N GLU A 159 1.00 -20.99 -42.99
CA GLU A 159 1.89 -21.76 -42.10
C GLU A 159 2.79 -20.84 -41.27
N LYS A 160 3.37 -19.82 -41.91
CA LYS A 160 4.17 -18.80 -41.23
C LYS A 160 3.35 -18.07 -40.16
N LEU A 161 2.18 -17.54 -40.50
CA LEU A 161 1.30 -16.84 -39.56
C LEU A 161 0.86 -17.74 -38.39
N ARG A 162 0.53 -19.00 -38.66
CA ARG A 162 0.16 -20.00 -37.64
C ARG A 162 1.31 -20.21 -36.65
N SER A 163 2.54 -20.32 -37.13
CA SER A 163 3.73 -20.47 -36.29
C SER A 163 3.96 -19.24 -35.39
N GLU A 164 3.81 -18.03 -35.94
CA GLU A 164 3.98 -16.77 -35.22
C GLU A 164 2.91 -16.59 -34.12
N LEU A 165 1.65 -16.86 -34.45
CA LEU A 165 0.54 -16.81 -33.48
C LEU A 165 0.70 -17.86 -32.37
N THR A 166 1.13 -19.07 -32.71
CA THR A 166 1.37 -20.13 -31.71
C THR A 166 2.49 -19.73 -30.75
N ARG A 167 3.58 -19.15 -31.27
CA ARG A 167 4.67 -18.62 -30.44
C ARG A 167 4.19 -17.48 -29.55
N ALA A 168 3.48 -16.50 -30.10
CA ALA A 168 2.94 -15.37 -29.34
C ALA A 168 2.00 -15.84 -28.22
N ARG A 169 1.15 -16.83 -28.48
CA ARG A 169 0.29 -17.46 -27.46
C ARG A 169 1.12 -18.09 -26.34
N GLY A 170 2.21 -18.79 -26.68
CA GLY A 170 3.14 -19.36 -25.71
C GLY A 170 3.77 -18.30 -24.81
N GLU A 171 4.27 -17.21 -25.38
CA GLU A 171 4.85 -16.10 -24.62
C GLU A 171 3.83 -15.44 -23.67
N ILE A 172 2.59 -15.26 -24.11
CA ILE A 172 1.52 -14.69 -23.28
C ILE A 172 1.15 -15.64 -22.14
N LEU A 173 1.12 -16.96 -22.38
CA LEU A 173 0.87 -17.95 -21.33
C LEU A 173 1.93 -17.91 -20.23
N VAL A 174 3.20 -17.78 -20.59
CA VAL A 174 4.30 -17.62 -19.61
C VAL A 174 4.11 -16.34 -18.80
N LYS A 175 3.83 -15.21 -19.47
CA LYS A 175 3.57 -13.93 -18.78
C LYS A 175 2.36 -13.99 -17.85
N LYS A 176 1.31 -14.72 -18.24
CA LYS A 176 0.12 -14.94 -17.41
C LYS A 176 0.46 -15.76 -16.16
N ASP A 177 1.22 -16.84 -16.30
CA ASP A 177 1.65 -17.69 -15.18
C ASP A 177 2.53 -16.91 -14.20
N ASP A 178 3.48 -16.12 -14.70
CA ASP A 178 4.34 -15.26 -13.86
C ASP A 178 3.53 -14.17 -13.14
N ALA A 179 2.54 -13.57 -13.80
CA ALA A 179 1.64 -12.62 -13.17
C ALA A 179 0.80 -13.28 -12.07
N GLN A 180 0.31 -14.50 -12.30
CA GLN A 180 -0.46 -15.26 -11.31
C GLN A 180 0.37 -15.57 -10.07
N LYS A 181 1.63 -16.00 -10.23
CA LYS A 181 2.55 -16.22 -9.10
C LYS A 181 2.76 -14.95 -8.28
N LYS A 182 2.93 -13.80 -8.96
CA LYS A 182 3.09 -12.50 -8.29
C LYS A 182 1.82 -12.10 -7.53
N ILE A 183 0.63 -12.38 -8.08
CA ILE A 183 -0.64 -12.15 -7.37
C ILE A 183 -0.65 -12.95 -6.06
N SER A 184 -0.33 -14.24 -6.08
CA SER A 184 -0.31 -15.05 -4.86
C SER A 184 0.66 -14.54 -3.80
N ILE A 185 1.82 -14.02 -4.21
CA ILE A 185 2.79 -13.40 -3.29
C ILE A 185 2.21 -12.12 -2.66
N LEU A 186 1.56 -11.27 -3.46
CA LEU A 186 0.94 -10.04 -2.97
C LEU A 186 -0.27 -10.30 -2.07
N GLU A 187 -1.04 -11.36 -2.35
CA GLU A 187 -2.14 -11.80 -1.49
C GLU A 187 -1.62 -12.24 -0.12
N GLU A 188 -0.56 -13.07 -0.09
CA GLU A 188 0.08 -13.48 1.16
C GLU A 188 0.68 -12.29 1.93
N ASN A 189 1.37 -11.39 1.24
CA ASN A 189 1.87 -10.15 1.83
C ASN A 189 0.74 -9.29 2.38
N GLY A 190 -0.40 -9.19 1.68
CA GLY A 190 -1.58 -8.48 2.13
C GLY A 190 -2.14 -9.06 3.43
N ILE A 191 -2.22 -10.38 3.56
CA ILE A 191 -2.63 -11.05 4.79
C ILE A 191 -1.69 -10.69 5.94
N ARG A 192 -0.37 -10.80 5.73
CA ARG A 192 0.64 -10.46 6.75
C ARG A 192 0.54 -9.00 7.19
N LEU A 193 0.38 -8.07 6.26
CA LEU A 193 0.20 -6.66 6.57
C LEU A 193 -1.06 -6.41 7.39
N LEU A 194 -2.17 -7.09 7.09
CA LEU A 194 -3.41 -6.97 7.87
C LEU A 194 -3.28 -7.55 9.29
N GLU A 195 -2.53 -8.64 9.47
CA GLU A 195 -2.19 -9.17 10.79
C GLU A 195 -1.32 -8.19 11.58
N ASP A 196 -0.36 -7.55 10.90
CA ASP A 196 0.48 -6.52 11.49
C ASP A 196 -0.33 -5.30 11.92
N VAL A 197 -1.26 -4.82 11.09
CA VAL A 197 -2.20 -3.73 11.46
C VAL A 197 -2.95 -4.09 12.73
N LYS A 198 -3.61 -5.25 12.77
CA LYS A 198 -4.39 -5.68 13.94
C LYS A 198 -3.56 -5.74 15.22
N ARG A 199 -2.35 -6.29 15.14
CA ARG A 199 -1.45 -6.37 16.29
C ARG A 199 -1.10 -4.98 16.82
N VAL A 200 -0.73 -4.07 15.93
CA VAL A 200 -0.30 -2.71 16.28
C VAL A 200 -1.49 -1.87 16.76
N GLU A 201 -2.69 -2.06 16.22
CA GLU A 201 -3.92 -1.43 16.70
C GLU A 201 -4.26 -1.86 18.14
N ILE A 202 -4.13 -3.14 18.46
CA ILE A 202 -4.32 -3.64 19.84
C ILE A 202 -3.31 -3.00 20.80
N GLU A 203 -2.05 -2.89 20.39
CA GLU A 203 -1.00 -2.25 21.18
C GLU A 203 -1.28 -0.75 21.40
N LEU A 204 -1.76 -0.05 20.35
CA LEU A 204 -2.18 1.34 20.43
C LEU A 204 -3.34 1.52 21.41
N GLU A 205 -4.38 0.69 21.28
CA GLU A 205 -5.55 0.73 22.16
C GLU A 205 -5.16 0.50 23.63
N SER A 206 -4.30 -0.49 23.89
CA SER A 206 -3.75 -0.73 25.24
C SER A 206 -3.00 0.48 25.76
N SER A 207 -2.15 1.10 24.94
CA SER A 207 -1.38 2.28 25.34
C SER A 207 -2.28 3.48 25.66
N ILE A 208 -3.31 3.74 24.84
CA ILE A 208 -4.28 4.81 25.06
C ILE A 208 -5.06 4.59 26.36
N ASN A 209 -5.48 3.35 26.61
CA ASN A 209 -6.19 3.00 27.85
C ASN A 209 -5.33 3.23 29.09
N GLU A 210 -4.08 2.77 29.07
CA GLU A 210 -3.14 2.98 30.18
C GLU A 210 -2.85 4.47 30.41
N GLU A 211 -2.63 5.24 29.35
CA GLU A 211 -2.42 6.69 29.42
C GLU A 211 -3.65 7.40 30.00
N GLY A 212 -4.86 7.00 29.58
CA GLY A 212 -6.12 7.51 30.13
C GLY A 212 -6.25 7.27 31.64
N LEU A 213 -5.87 6.08 32.12
CA LEU A 213 -5.86 5.76 33.56
C LEU A 213 -4.86 6.65 34.32
N LEU A 214 -3.63 6.80 33.79
CA LEU A 214 -2.61 7.66 34.38
C LEU A 214 -3.06 9.11 34.47
N ILE A 215 -3.63 9.66 33.39
CA ILE A 215 -4.13 11.04 33.35
C ILE A 215 -5.25 11.24 34.35
N ASN A 216 -6.21 10.31 34.44
CA ASN A 216 -7.34 10.41 35.35
C ASN A 216 -6.88 10.39 36.81
N GLU A 217 -5.96 9.49 37.15
CA GLU A 217 -5.40 9.39 38.48
C GLU A 217 -4.57 10.62 38.84
N PHE A 218 -3.76 11.12 37.90
CA PHE A 218 -2.97 12.31 38.13
C PHE A 218 -3.84 13.55 38.33
N LYS A 219 -4.90 13.71 37.53
CA LYS A 219 -5.91 14.77 37.71
C LYS A 219 -6.58 14.70 39.09
N ARG A 220 -6.89 13.50 39.58
CA ARG A 220 -7.47 13.30 40.90
C ARG A 220 -6.51 13.75 42.01
N LEU A 221 -5.24 13.38 41.88
CA LEU A 221 -4.18 13.71 42.84
C LEU A 221 -3.92 15.22 42.90
N VAL A 222 -3.79 15.88 41.74
CA VAL A 222 -3.59 17.34 41.65
C VAL A 222 -4.77 18.09 42.26
N LYS A 223 -6.01 17.75 41.89
CA LYS A 223 -7.21 18.38 42.48
C LYS A 223 -7.31 18.15 43.99
N GLY A 224 -6.87 17.00 44.49
CA GLY A 224 -6.79 16.72 45.91
C GLY A 224 -5.80 17.66 46.61
N ALA A 225 -4.60 17.80 46.05
CA ALA A 225 -3.58 18.70 46.57
C ALA A 225 -4.01 20.16 46.57
N GLU A 226 -4.59 20.65 45.46
CA GLU A 226 -5.11 22.02 45.33
C GLU A 226 -6.10 22.35 46.47
N ARG A 227 -7.08 21.47 46.70
CA ARG A 227 -8.08 21.66 47.78
C ARG A 227 -7.46 21.68 49.18
N THR A 228 -6.40 20.92 49.40
CA THR A 228 -5.74 20.85 50.72
C THR A 228 -4.77 22.00 50.98
N LEU A 229 -4.39 22.74 49.95
CA LEU A 229 -3.49 23.90 50.04
C LEU A 229 -4.24 25.22 50.21
N GLU A 230 -5.58 25.22 50.16
CA GLU A 230 -6.39 26.38 50.50
C GLU A 230 -6.32 26.67 52.00
N LEU A 231 -5.76 27.84 52.36
CA LEU A 231 -5.62 28.31 53.72
C LEU A 231 -6.77 29.27 54.08
N SER A 232 -7.10 29.39 55.37
CA SER A 232 -8.04 30.42 55.82
C SER A 232 -7.37 31.79 55.85
N ASP A 233 -8.13 32.85 55.57
CA ASP A 233 -7.64 34.23 55.57
C ASP A 233 -6.89 34.62 56.85
N GLU A 234 -7.33 34.10 58.01
CA GLU A 234 -6.69 34.31 59.30
C GLU A 234 -5.29 33.69 59.35
N ILE A 235 -5.13 32.44 58.89
CA ILE A 235 -3.85 31.74 58.89
C ILE A 235 -2.91 32.33 57.83
N ASP A 236 -3.44 32.69 56.66
CA ASP A 236 -2.68 33.39 55.62
C ASP A 236 -2.12 34.71 56.16
N HIS A 237 -2.96 35.51 56.81
CA HIS A 237 -2.51 36.77 57.41
C HIS A 237 -1.41 36.55 58.47
N ILE A 238 -1.54 35.53 59.31
CA ILE A 238 -0.50 35.16 60.30
C ILE A 238 0.79 34.78 59.59
N LEU A 239 0.75 33.87 58.62
CA LEU A 239 1.94 33.41 57.89
C LEU A 239 2.69 34.58 57.25
N PHE A 240 2.00 35.40 56.44
CA PHE A 240 2.63 36.49 55.70
C PHE A 240 3.12 37.63 56.59
N THR A 241 2.40 37.96 57.67
CA THR A 241 2.84 39.01 58.62
C THR A 241 4.12 38.60 59.34
N TYR A 242 4.18 37.35 59.84
CA TYR A 242 5.37 36.86 60.53
C TYR A 242 6.54 36.59 59.59
N LEU A 243 6.31 36.13 58.36
CA LEU A 243 7.34 36.02 57.32
C LEU A 243 7.95 37.38 57.00
N THR A 244 7.12 38.40 56.72
CA THR A 244 7.58 39.76 56.43
C THR A 244 8.43 40.33 57.58
N ALA A 245 7.99 40.12 58.82
CA ALA A 245 8.73 40.57 60.00
C ALA A 245 10.06 39.81 60.20
N ALA A 246 10.09 38.50 59.91
CA ALA A 246 11.30 37.69 59.97
C ALA A 246 12.32 38.10 58.89
N GLU A 247 11.87 38.25 57.65
CA GLU A 247 12.70 38.70 56.52
C GLU A 247 13.26 40.11 56.75
N SER A 248 12.45 41.03 57.28
CA SER A 248 12.88 42.40 57.62
C SER A 248 13.98 42.40 58.70
N LYS A 249 13.88 41.52 59.70
CA LYS A 249 14.91 41.36 60.73
C LYS A 249 16.20 40.75 60.19
N ASP A 250 16.09 39.81 59.25
CA ASP A 250 17.24 39.15 58.63
C ASP A 250 18.00 40.08 57.67
N ILE A 251 17.30 41.04 57.05
CA ILE A 251 17.89 42.13 56.27
C ILE A 251 18.59 43.14 57.21
N ALA A 252 17.96 43.49 58.34
CA ALA A 252 18.55 44.40 59.32
C ALA A 252 19.80 43.82 60.02
N SER A 253 19.83 42.51 60.25
CA SER A 253 21.00 41.81 60.83
C SER A 253 22.15 41.68 59.85
N LYS A 254 21.89 41.45 58.55
CA LYS A 254 22.92 41.46 57.49
C LYS A 254 23.54 42.83 57.21
N ASN A 255 22.82 43.92 57.51
CA ASN A 255 23.30 45.29 57.29
C ASN A 255 24.04 45.90 58.50
N GLN A 256 24.25 45.17 59.60
CA GLN A 256 25.13 45.60 60.68
C GLN A 256 26.61 45.40 60.28
N VAL A 257 27.23 46.44 59.72
CA VAL A 257 28.69 46.53 59.57
C VAL A 257 29.32 46.64 60.97
N PRO A 258 30.40 45.90 61.30
CA PRO A 258 31.04 46.05 62.59
C PRO A 258 31.64 47.44 62.70
N ALA A 259 31.26 48.20 63.72
CA ALA A 259 31.99 49.40 64.10
C ALA A 259 33.40 48.97 64.54
N VAL A 260 34.40 49.47 63.83
CA VAL A 260 35.81 49.35 64.18
C VAL A 260 36.05 50.26 65.38
N ASP A 261 36.29 49.69 66.56
CA ASP A 261 36.80 50.45 67.70
C ASP A 261 38.33 50.56 67.61
N HIS A 262 38.79 51.80 67.62
CA HIS A 262 40.18 52.28 67.54
C HIS A 262 40.97 52.11 68.83
#